data_AF-A0A496UKF0-F1
#
_entry.id   AF-A0A496UKF0-F1
#
_cell.length_a   1.000
_cell.length_b   1.000
_cell.length_c   1.000
_cell.angle_alpha   90.00
_cell.angle_beta   90.00
_cell.angle_gamma   90.00
#
_symmetry.space_group_name_H-M   'P 1'
#
loop_
_entity.id
_entity.type
_entity.pdbx_description
1 polymer ?
#
loop_
_entity_poly.entity_id
_entity_poly.type
_entity_poly.pdbx_seq_one_letter_code
_entity_poly.pdbx_strand_id
1 'polypeptide(L)'
;MIKELEKLISLHDLDIMISDLIDKDIIKQEKKLGLSPASAVEKLRKMRDELSLTIDRKYRDLYDQLAGHYGNAVVPVVNLMCSGCFTQLPTAFCASPDRNDQVETCPSCGRFIYWCD
;
A
#
# COMPACT_ATOMS: atom_id res chain seq x y z
N MET A 1 -0.86 -4.33 -16.15
CA MET A 1 -0.57 -4.45 -14.71
C MET A 1 -0.63 -5.91 -14.31
N ILE A 2 0.41 -6.42 -13.65
CA ILE A 2 0.45 -7.80 -13.19
C ILE A 2 -0.39 -7.99 -11.92
N LYS A 3 -1.04 -9.16 -11.81
CA LYS A 3 -1.96 -9.49 -10.71
C LYS A 3 -1.36 -9.30 -9.32
N GLU A 4 -0.06 -9.57 -9.14
CA GLU A 4 0.59 -9.39 -7.83
C GLU A 4 0.68 -7.92 -7.42
N LEU A 5 0.93 -7.01 -8.38
CA LEU A 5 0.99 -5.59 -8.09
C LEU A 5 -0.39 -5.05 -7.69
N GLU A 6 -1.45 -5.46 -8.39
CA GLU A 6 -2.83 -5.09 -8.06
C GLU A 6 -3.23 -5.55 -6.64
N LYS A 7 -2.84 -6.78 -6.26
CA LYS A 7 -3.09 -7.29 -4.91
C LYS A 7 -2.31 -6.49 -3.86
N LEU A 8 -1.07 -6.12 -4.13
CA LEU A 8 -0.26 -5.30 -3.20
C LEU A 8 -0.86 -3.90 -3.01
N ILE A 9 -1.31 -3.25 -4.08
CA ILE A 9 -2.02 -1.97 -4.01
C ILE A 9 -3.30 -2.14 -3.18
N SER A 10 -4.10 -3.17 -3.46
CA SER A 10 -5.34 -3.44 -2.72
C SER A 10 -5.09 -3.73 -1.23
N LEU A 11 -4.02 -4.46 -0.90
CA LEU A 11 -3.64 -4.74 0.48
C LEU A 11 -3.22 -3.45 1.19
N HIS A 12 -2.47 -2.58 0.51
CA HIS A 12 -2.07 -1.28 1.01
C HIS A 12 -3.28 -0.39 1.33
N ASP A 13 -4.23 -0.30 0.41
CA ASP A 13 -5.45 0.49 0.60
C ASP A 13 -6.26 -0.01 1.81
N LEU A 14 -6.39 -1.33 1.99
CA LEU A 14 -7.06 -1.91 3.14
C LEU A 14 -6.35 -1.56 4.47
N ASP A 15 -5.02 -1.65 4.50
CA ASP A 15 -4.25 -1.30 5.70
C ASP A 15 -4.38 0.21 6.03
N ILE A 16 -4.40 1.09 5.02
CA ILE A 16 -4.62 2.54 5.22
C ILE A 16 -6.03 2.79 5.76
N MET A 17 -7.07 2.19 5.17
CA MET A 17 -8.45 2.31 5.67
C MET A 17 -8.57 1.82 7.11
N ILE A 18 -7.92 0.71 7.46
CA ILE A 18 -7.90 0.20 8.83
C ILE A 18 -7.21 1.21 9.75
N SER A 19 -6.03 1.73 9.35
CA SER A 19 -5.26 2.71 10.11
C SER A 19 -6.08 3.96 10.42
N ASP A 20 -6.78 4.49 9.42
CA ASP A 20 -7.63 5.67 9.58
C ASP A 20 -8.78 5.39 10.55
N LEU A 21 -9.46 4.25 10.42
CA LEU A 21 -10.62 3.93 11.28
C LEU A 21 -10.25 3.60 12.72
N ILE A 22 -9.00 3.21 12.99
CA ILE A 22 -8.50 2.98 14.36
C ILE A 22 -7.84 4.23 14.98
N ASP A 23 -7.67 5.30 14.20
CA ASP A 23 -7.16 6.56 14.70
C ASP A 23 -8.10 7.15 15.76
N LYS A 24 -7.53 7.61 16.88
CA LYS A 24 -8.30 8.06 18.04
C LYS A 24 -9.14 9.30 17.75
N ASP A 25 -8.65 10.20 16.90
CA ASP A 25 -9.36 11.41 16.54
C ASP A 25 -10.52 11.09 15.60
N ILE A 26 -10.32 10.18 14.65
CA ILE A 26 -11.38 9.68 13.76
C ILE A 26 -12.46 8.96 14.57
N ILE A 27 -12.09 8.03 15.47
CA ILE A 27 -13.05 7.34 16.35
C ILE A 27 -13.88 8.35 17.16
N LYS A 28 -13.26 9.42 17.66
CA LYS A 28 -13.95 10.45 18.46
C LYS A 28 -14.94 11.25 17.60
N GLN A 29 -14.59 11.56 16.36
CA GLN A 29 -15.47 12.25 15.43
C GLN A 29 -16.66 11.37 15.02
N GLU A 30 -16.42 10.13 14.64
CA GLU A 30 -17.45 9.15 14.28
C GLU A 30 -18.46 8.95 15.39
N LYS A 31 -17.99 8.78 16.64
CA LYS A 31 -18.87 8.65 17.81
C LYS A 31 -19.76 9.87 18.05
N LYS A 32 -19.27 11.09 17.75
CA LYS A 32 -20.08 12.32 17.85
C LYS A 32 -21.20 12.34 16.79
N LEU A 33 -20.99 11.68 15.65
CA LEU A 33 -21.96 11.52 14.58
C LEU A 33 -22.88 10.30 14.79
N GLY A 34 -22.73 9.57 15.91
CA GLY A 34 -23.51 8.36 16.20
C GLY A 34 -23.06 7.12 15.42
N LEU A 35 -21.89 7.17 14.79
CA LEU A 35 -21.30 6.08 14.01
C LEU A 35 -20.38 5.21 14.90
N SER A 36 -20.21 3.94 14.52
CA SER A 36 -19.33 3.00 15.20
C SER A 36 -18.42 2.28 14.21
N PRO A 37 -17.11 2.60 14.17
CA PRO A 37 -16.18 2.03 13.20
C PRO A 37 -15.84 0.56 13.48
N ALA A 38 -16.16 0.02 14.67
CA ALA A 38 -15.72 -1.31 15.11
C ALA A 38 -16.10 -2.44 14.13
N SER A 39 -17.35 -2.45 13.66
CA SER A 39 -17.82 -3.48 12.71
C SER A 39 -17.21 -3.34 11.31
N ALA A 40 -16.88 -2.11 10.90
CA ALA A 40 -16.20 -1.86 9.63
C ALA A 40 -14.75 -2.33 9.69
N VAL A 41 -14.04 -2.02 10.80
CA VAL A 41 -12.66 -2.48 11.03
C VAL A 41 -12.57 -4.00 11.04
N GLU A 42 -13.52 -4.69 11.67
CA GLU A 42 -13.54 -6.17 11.69
C GLU A 42 -13.69 -6.75 10.27
N LYS A 43 -14.60 -6.19 9.46
CA LYS A 43 -14.76 -6.60 8.06
C LYS A 43 -13.52 -6.33 7.23
N LEU A 44 -12.91 -5.15 7.37
CA LEU A 44 -11.69 -4.79 6.66
C LEU A 44 -10.53 -5.71 7.03
N ARG A 45 -10.34 -6.04 8.32
CA ARG A 45 -9.32 -7.00 8.77
C ARG A 45 -9.51 -8.37 8.12
N LYS A 46 -10.75 -8.85 8.07
CA LYS A 46 -11.05 -10.12 7.40
C LYS A 46 -10.70 -10.09 5.91
N MET A 47 -11.09 -9.03 5.19
CA MET A 47 -10.74 -8.85 3.78
C MET A 47 -9.23 -8.77 3.56
N ARG A 48 -8.53 -8.05 4.44
CA ARG A 48 -7.06 -7.89 4.44
C ARG A 48 -6.37 -9.24 4.62
N ASP A 49 -6.82 -10.04 5.59
CA ASP A 49 -6.27 -11.36 5.87
C ASP A 49 -6.50 -12.34 4.71
N GLU A 50 -7.73 -12.38 4.17
CA GLU A 50 -8.07 -13.22 3.01
C GLU A 50 -7.23 -12.86 1.78
N LEU A 51 -7.08 -11.56 1.48
CA LEU A 51 -6.26 -11.10 0.36
C LEU A 51 -4.77 -11.42 0.56
N SER A 52 -4.25 -11.20 1.77
CA SER A 52 -2.84 -11.44 2.11
C SER A 52 -2.41 -12.89 1.86
N LEU A 53 -3.31 -13.86 2.07
CA LEU A 53 -3.06 -15.27 1.79
C LEU A 53 -2.92 -15.59 0.29
N THR A 54 -3.42 -14.72 -0.59
CA THR A 54 -3.35 -14.91 -2.04
C THR A 54 -2.11 -14.29 -2.68
N ILE A 55 -1.36 -13.48 -1.94
CA ILE A 55 -0.14 -12.81 -2.42
C ILE A 55 1.05 -13.76 -2.27
N ASP A 56 1.96 -13.74 -3.25
CA ASP A 56 3.18 -14.53 -3.15
C ASP A 56 3.94 -14.20 -1.86
N ARG A 57 4.41 -15.25 -1.17
CA ARG A 57 5.07 -15.13 0.13
C ARG A 57 6.22 -14.12 0.11
N LYS A 58 7.03 -14.09 -0.95
CA LYS A 58 8.15 -13.15 -1.08
C LYS A 58 7.67 -11.70 -1.00
N TYR A 59 6.58 -11.38 -1.71
CA TYR A 59 6.05 -10.01 -1.75
C TYR A 59 5.31 -9.65 -0.47
N ARG A 60 4.53 -10.58 0.09
CA ARG A 60 3.85 -10.36 1.38
C ARG A 60 4.84 -10.11 2.51
N ASP A 61 5.87 -10.93 2.63
CA ASP A 61 6.85 -10.81 3.72
C ASP A 61 7.61 -9.46 3.63
N LEU A 62 7.94 -9.00 2.41
CA LEU A 62 8.52 -7.67 2.19
C LEU A 62 7.51 -6.54 2.48
N TYR A 63 6.26 -6.70 2.07
CA TYR A 63 5.18 -5.74 2.33
C TYR A 63 5.01 -5.52 3.83
N ASP A 64 4.89 -6.58 4.62
CA ASP A 64 4.68 -6.47 6.06
C ASP A 64 5.86 -5.76 6.75
N GLN A 65 7.10 -6.01 6.30
CA GLN A 65 8.29 -5.29 6.78
C GLN A 65 8.19 -3.78 6.48
N LEU A 66 7.86 -3.43 5.24
CA LEU A 66 7.78 -2.03 4.80
C LEU A 66 6.61 -1.30 5.46
N ALA A 67 5.46 -1.94 5.57
CA ALA A 67 4.26 -1.39 6.22
C ALA A 67 4.53 -1.14 7.71
N GLY A 68 5.19 -2.09 8.39
CA GLY A 68 5.59 -1.91 9.79
C GLY A 68 6.62 -0.79 10.01
N HIS A 69 7.51 -0.56 9.04
CA HIS A 69 8.54 0.48 9.16
C HIS A 69 8.06 1.87 8.75
N TYR A 70 7.26 1.97 7.68
CA TYR A 70 6.90 3.23 7.04
C TYR A 70 5.43 3.61 7.15
N GLY A 71 4.53 2.66 7.42
CA GLY A 71 3.08 2.82 7.29
C GLY A 71 2.58 2.80 5.84
N ASN A 72 3.42 3.13 4.86
CA ASN A 72 3.08 3.11 3.43
C ASN A 72 4.04 2.25 2.59
N ALA A 73 3.72 0.97 2.44
CA ALA A 73 4.59 0.02 1.73
C ALA A 73 4.54 0.13 0.20
N VAL A 74 3.42 0.59 -0.36
CA VAL A 74 3.17 0.69 -1.81
C VAL A 74 2.88 2.14 -2.15
N VAL A 75 3.59 2.70 -3.12
CA VAL A 75 3.48 4.14 -3.43
C VAL A 75 3.54 4.40 -4.94
N PRO A 76 2.80 5.40 -5.45
CA PRO A 76 2.89 5.76 -6.86
C PRO A 76 4.23 6.43 -7.17
N VAL A 77 4.69 6.27 -8.40
CA VAL A 77 5.70 7.13 -9.00
C VAL A 77 5.02 8.38 -9.54
N VAL A 78 5.43 9.55 -9.04
CA VAL A 78 4.87 10.84 -9.44
C VAL A 78 6.02 11.74 -9.88
N ASN A 79 5.93 12.33 -11.07
CA ASN A 79 6.99 13.17 -11.64
C ASN A 79 8.38 12.50 -11.60
N LEU A 80 8.43 11.21 -11.98
CA LEU A 80 9.65 10.38 -11.96
C LEU A 80 10.26 10.17 -10.57
N MET A 81 9.51 10.43 -9.49
CA MET A 81 9.97 10.26 -8.11
C MET A 81 9.15 9.20 -7.37
N CYS A 82 9.81 8.46 -6.49
CA CYS A 82 9.11 7.64 -5.50
C CYS A 82 8.39 8.55 -4.50
N SER A 83 7.06 8.51 -4.44
CA SER A 83 6.30 9.38 -3.52
C SER A 83 6.45 9.01 -2.03
N GLY A 84 7.10 7.88 -1.71
CA GLY A 84 7.40 7.49 -0.34
C GLY A 84 8.70 8.08 0.24
N CYS A 85 9.74 8.26 -0.58
CA CYS A 85 11.03 8.83 -0.13
C CYS A 85 11.45 10.09 -0.89
N PHE A 86 10.65 10.54 -1.86
CA PHE A 86 10.86 11.73 -2.68
C PHE A 86 12.17 11.76 -3.48
N THR A 87 12.82 10.60 -3.65
CA THR A 87 14.02 10.49 -4.49
C THR A 87 13.61 10.27 -5.94
N GLN A 88 14.30 10.95 -6.85
CA GLN A 88 14.16 10.74 -8.28
C GLN A 88 14.64 9.34 -8.67
N LEU A 89 13.82 8.62 -9.42
CA LEU A 89 14.15 7.29 -9.91
C LEU A 89 15.15 7.38 -11.08
N PRO A 90 16.03 6.37 -11.25
CA PRO A 90 16.94 6.32 -12.38
C PRO A 90 16.18 6.38 -13.72
N THR A 91 16.70 7.12 -14.71
CA THR A 91 16.05 7.28 -16.02
C THR A 91 15.74 5.95 -16.70
N ALA A 92 16.62 4.96 -16.58
CA ALA A 92 16.41 3.62 -17.12
C ALA A 92 15.18 2.92 -16.50
N PHE A 93 14.91 3.18 -15.22
CA PHE A 93 13.74 2.67 -14.51
C PHE A 93 12.46 3.32 -15.06
N CYS A 94 12.51 4.64 -15.25
CA CYS A 94 11.40 5.42 -15.79
C CYS A 94 11.09 5.11 -17.27
N ALA A 95 12.09 4.73 -18.05
CA ALA A 95 11.98 4.42 -19.46
C ALA A 95 11.62 2.95 -19.75
N SER A 96 11.45 2.12 -18.71
CA SER A 96 11.11 0.71 -18.87
C SER A 96 9.80 0.55 -19.66
N PRO A 97 9.73 -0.35 -20.65
CA PRO A 97 8.46 -0.67 -21.31
C PRO A 97 7.53 -1.50 -20.42
N ASP A 98 8.08 -2.17 -19.39
CA ASP A 98 7.37 -3.14 -18.55
C ASP A 98 6.79 -2.49 -17.28
N ARG A 99 6.53 -1.18 -17.31
CA ARG A 99 5.94 -0.45 -16.17
C ARG A 99 4.63 -1.10 -15.77
N ASN A 100 4.49 -1.41 -14.48
CA ASN A 100 3.36 -2.13 -13.87
C ASN A 100 3.18 -3.59 -14.31
N ASP A 101 3.92 -4.11 -15.28
CA ASP A 101 3.84 -5.51 -15.70
C ASP A 101 4.79 -6.42 -14.90
N GLN A 102 5.55 -5.83 -13.99
CA GLN A 102 6.29 -6.52 -12.94
C GLN A 102 6.18 -5.77 -11.61
N VAL A 103 6.39 -6.51 -10.51
CA VAL A 103 6.48 -5.91 -9.17
C VAL A 103 7.88 -5.32 -9.00
N GLU A 104 7.94 -3.99 -8.91
CA GLU A 104 9.18 -3.24 -8.71
C GLU A 104 9.23 -2.58 -7.34
N THR A 105 10.45 -2.32 -6.87
CA THR A 105 10.71 -1.59 -5.63
C THR A 105 11.61 -0.41 -5.91
N CYS A 106 11.38 0.70 -5.21
CA CYS A 106 12.27 1.85 -5.24
C CYS A 106 13.70 1.43 -4.84
N PRO A 107 14.73 1.71 -5.67
CA PRO A 107 16.10 1.33 -5.35
C PRO A 107 16.66 2.06 -4.12
N SER A 108 16.07 3.22 -3.74
CA SER A 108 16.53 4.04 -2.63
C SER A 108 15.94 3.64 -1.28
N CYS A 109 14.66 3.24 -1.23
CA CYS A 109 13.97 2.94 0.05
C CYS A 109 13.30 1.57 0.11
N GLY A 110 13.32 0.80 -0.98
CA GLY A 110 12.76 -0.54 -1.03
C GLY A 110 11.23 -0.64 -1.09
N ARG A 111 10.47 0.46 -0.96
CA ARG A 111 9.01 0.44 -1.11
C ARG A 111 8.59 -0.04 -2.49
N PHE A 112 7.47 -0.76 -2.56
CA PHE A 112 6.86 -1.10 -3.83
C PHE A 112 6.43 0.16 -4.55
N ILE A 113 6.68 0.21 -5.85
CA ILE A 113 6.30 1.33 -6.69
C ILE A 113 5.42 0.88 -7.84
N TYR A 114 4.50 1.76 -8.23
CA TYR A 114 3.67 1.59 -9.42
C TYR A 114 3.54 2.91 -10.16
N TRP A 115 3.28 2.82 -11.45
CA TRP A 115 3.11 3.94 -12.36
C TRP A 115 1.61 4.22 -12.52
N CYS A 116 1.19 5.48 -12.37
CA CYS A 116 -0.21 5.88 -12.42
C CYS A 116 -0.52 6.88 -13.54
N ASP A 117 0.43 7.06 -14.46
CA ASP A 117 0.36 7.87 -15.68
C ASP A 117 -0.29 7.13 -16.86
#